data_AF-A0A5B9QHL9-F1
#
_entry.id   AF-A0A5B9QHL9-F1
#
_cell.length_a   1.000
_cell.length_b   1.000
_cell.length_c   1.000
_cell.angle_alpha   90.00
_cell.angle_beta   90.00
_cell.angle_gamma   90.00
#
_symmetry.space_group_name_H-M   'P 1'
#
loop_
_entity.id
_entity.type
_entity.pdbx_description
1 polymer ?
#
loop_
_entity_poly.entity_id
_entity_poly.type
_entity_poly.pdbx_seq_one_letter_code
_entity_poly.pdbx_strand_id
1 'polypeptide(L)'
;MAKKTKSAKSRLRATKRAAYKLAAGAVVATSCAAESEAAVQYFEGPIDVPQEIGQPIDLNLDNYTDIVLKNYIFNGGNYQGATVSFYPGKTVGFSTNGPAISGEYMTALSVGTFIDSSSLGPSFYGSMAYGALNPNAQFNNITDGYIGFAFPIGPTDLYFAWMRVDVDNAAGTLLIKDWAYEDQTGVGITVGDMGTPLFLADFDDDGDVDGADFLDLQRGFGGTYNSTNLVDWQTEYGMSSIPMLNSVPEPGTLGLLAAGACGLSFWRKRRADQNDRAHEDQA
;
A
#
# COMPACT_ATOMS: atom_id res chain seq x y z
N MET A 1 29.17 -29.83 20.77
CA MET A 1 27.72 -29.85 20.52
C MET A 1 27.24 -28.39 20.47
N ALA A 2 27.27 -27.75 19.30
CA ALA A 2 27.00 -26.32 19.18
C ALA A 2 25.49 -26.08 18.98
N LYS A 3 24.87 -25.38 19.93
CA LYS A 3 23.46 -24.96 19.88
C LYS A 3 23.35 -23.88 18.78
N LYS A 4 22.68 -24.19 17.65
CA LYS A 4 22.39 -23.20 16.60
C LYS A 4 21.52 -22.09 17.20
N THR A 5 22.12 -20.93 17.46
CA THR A 5 21.42 -19.71 17.87
C THR A 5 20.57 -19.25 16.69
N LYS A 6 19.25 -19.40 16.80
CA LYS A 6 18.32 -18.79 15.83
C LYS A 6 18.58 -17.27 15.81
N SER A 7 18.90 -16.74 14.62
CA SER A 7 19.21 -15.31 14.39
C SER A 7 18.10 -14.40 14.96
N ALA A 8 18.47 -13.23 15.49
CA ALA A 8 17.55 -12.22 16.02
C ALA A 8 16.42 -11.88 15.03
N LYS A 9 16.74 -11.86 13.73
CA LYS A 9 15.77 -11.68 12.62
C LYS A 9 14.67 -12.75 12.60
N SER A 10 15.00 -14.00 12.92
CA SER A 10 14.03 -15.12 12.95
C SER A 10 13.10 -15.09 14.17
N ARG A 11 13.55 -14.51 15.29
CA ARG A 11 12.70 -14.29 16.47
C ARG A 11 11.75 -13.12 16.23
N LEU A 12 12.23 -12.02 15.63
CA LEU A 12 11.41 -10.87 15.28
C LEU A 12 10.26 -11.26 14.32
N ARG A 13 10.58 -12.04 13.27
CA ARG A 13 9.59 -12.59 12.33
C ARG A 13 8.55 -13.51 13.00
N ALA A 14 8.94 -14.26 14.04
CA ALA A 14 8.05 -15.16 14.75
C ALA A 14 7.15 -14.45 15.78
N THR A 15 7.66 -13.41 16.46
CA THR A 15 6.87 -12.59 17.40
C THR A 15 5.82 -11.76 16.65
N LYS A 16 6.17 -11.18 15.49
CA LYS A 16 5.22 -10.46 14.63
C LYS A 16 4.08 -11.36 14.14
N ARG A 17 4.36 -12.61 13.72
CA ARG A 17 3.34 -13.60 13.33
C ARG A 17 2.38 -14.05 14.45
N ALA A 18 2.75 -13.87 15.72
CA ALA A 18 1.94 -14.33 16.86
C ALA A 18 0.96 -13.27 17.40
N ALA A 19 1.26 -11.97 17.21
CA ALA A 19 0.44 -10.86 17.69
C ALA A 19 -0.85 -10.64 16.85
N TYR A 20 -0.87 -11.06 15.58
CA TYR A 20 -1.98 -10.87 14.64
C TYR A 20 -3.17 -11.82 14.79
N LYS A 21 -3.31 -12.54 15.90
CA LYS A 21 -4.48 -13.40 16.13
C LYS A 21 -5.74 -12.65 16.59
N LEU A 22 -5.69 -11.33 16.76
CA LEU A 22 -6.84 -10.51 17.19
C LEU A 22 -7.49 -9.66 16.09
N ALA A 23 -6.91 -9.57 14.89
CA ALA A 23 -7.58 -9.10 13.68
C ALA A 23 -7.59 -10.26 12.69
N ALA A 24 -8.72 -10.97 12.58
CA ALA A 24 -8.85 -12.14 11.72
C ALA A 24 -8.83 -11.71 10.24
N GLY A 25 -7.65 -11.50 9.67
CA GLY A 25 -7.48 -11.25 8.23
C GLY A 25 -6.41 -10.25 7.82
N ALA A 26 -5.67 -9.62 8.74
CA ALA A 26 -4.69 -8.62 8.33
C ALA A 26 -3.46 -9.24 7.65
N VAL A 27 -3.29 -8.96 6.35
CA VAL A 27 -2.05 -9.26 5.62
C VAL A 27 -1.07 -8.13 5.90
N VAL A 28 0.14 -8.51 6.26
CA VAL A 28 1.23 -7.62 6.61
C VAL A 28 2.27 -7.70 5.51
N ALA A 29 2.41 -6.63 4.73
CA ALA A 29 3.61 -6.43 3.91
C ALA A 29 4.62 -5.71 4.83
N THR A 30 5.54 -6.45 5.48
CA THR A 30 6.61 -5.83 6.31
C THR A 30 8.00 -6.09 5.77
N SER A 31 8.71 -4.98 5.54
CA SER A 31 10.07 -4.95 5.01
C SER A 31 11.07 -5.52 6.01
N CYS A 32 12.07 -6.21 5.48
CA CYS A 32 13.35 -6.41 6.14
C CYS A 32 14.41 -5.77 5.24
N ALA A 33 14.15 -4.54 4.76
CA ALA A 33 15.10 -3.81 3.94
C ALA A 33 16.34 -3.49 4.79
N ALA A 34 17.50 -3.72 4.20
CA ALA A 34 18.74 -3.15 4.69
C ALA A 34 18.59 -1.62 4.75
N GLU A 35 19.27 -1.00 5.71
CA GLU A 35 19.25 0.45 5.96
C GLU A 35 19.49 1.25 4.65
N SER A 36 18.44 1.78 4.01
CA SER A 36 18.44 3.10 3.32
C SER A 36 17.19 3.46 2.50
N GLU A 37 16.21 2.59 2.26
CA GLU A 37 15.02 2.96 1.47
C GLU A 37 13.76 3.01 2.34
N ALA A 38 12.95 4.05 2.12
CA ALA A 38 11.68 4.30 2.81
C ALA A 38 10.73 3.12 2.53
N ALA A 39 10.27 2.44 3.56
CA ALA A 39 9.39 1.29 3.43
C ALA A 39 8.05 1.58 4.11
N VAL A 40 7.08 1.97 3.30
CA VAL A 40 5.69 2.07 3.76
C VAL A 40 5.20 0.69 4.19
N GLN A 41 4.74 0.61 5.43
CA GLN A 41 4.18 -0.58 6.05
C GLN A 41 2.67 -0.52 5.89
N TYR A 42 2.12 -1.37 5.04
CA TYR A 42 0.69 -1.43 4.74
C TYR A 42 0.01 -2.61 5.44
N PHE A 43 -1.20 -2.34 5.92
CA PHE A 43 -2.05 -3.30 6.61
C PHE A 43 -3.47 -3.22 6.06
N GLU A 44 -3.99 -4.38 5.67
CA GLU A 44 -5.41 -4.55 5.34
C GLU A 44 -6.12 -5.33 6.45
N GLY A 45 -7.44 -5.43 6.38
CA GLY A 45 -8.24 -6.21 7.33
C GLY A 45 -9.22 -5.31 8.08
N PRO A 46 -10.51 -5.30 7.68
CA PRO A 46 -11.45 -4.35 8.24
C PRO A 46 -11.66 -4.58 9.74
N ILE A 47 -11.61 -3.50 10.51
CA ILE A 47 -11.85 -3.49 11.96
C ILE A 47 -13.10 -2.65 12.21
N ASP A 48 -14.17 -3.32 12.63
CA ASP A 48 -15.35 -2.64 13.14
C ASP A 48 -14.99 -1.95 14.47
N VAL A 49 -15.40 -0.69 14.63
CA VAL A 49 -15.30 0.04 15.89
C VAL A 49 -16.73 0.20 16.42
N PRO A 50 -17.19 -0.74 17.26
CA PRO A 50 -18.54 -0.72 17.80
C PRO A 50 -18.87 0.60 18.49
N GLN A 51 -20.15 0.92 18.57
CA GLN A 51 -20.59 2.06 19.35
C GLN A 51 -20.25 1.88 20.84
N GLU A 52 -20.04 2.99 21.54
CA GLU A 52 -19.67 3.08 22.96
C GLU A 52 -18.24 2.62 23.31
N ILE A 53 -17.35 2.46 22.31
CA ILE A 53 -15.97 2.03 22.51
C ILE A 53 -14.93 3.02 21.99
N GLY A 54 -13.75 2.97 22.59
CA GLY A 54 -12.51 3.42 21.98
C GLY A 54 -11.72 2.20 21.51
N GLN A 55 -11.41 2.13 20.22
CA GLN A 55 -10.59 1.08 19.64
C GLN A 55 -9.12 1.54 19.59
N PRO A 56 -8.23 1.01 20.44
CA PRO A 56 -6.80 1.24 20.33
C PRO A 56 -6.25 0.52 19.09
N ILE A 57 -5.35 1.18 18.37
CA ILE A 57 -4.61 0.66 17.23
C ILE A 57 -3.12 0.86 17.53
N ASP A 58 -2.38 -0.24 17.41
CA ASP A 58 -0.92 -0.32 17.47
C ASP A 58 -0.46 -0.62 16.04
N LEU A 59 0.08 0.40 15.36
CA LEU A 59 0.49 0.34 13.96
C LEU A 59 1.84 -0.39 13.82
N ASN A 60 2.77 -0.17 14.75
CA ASN A 60 4.15 -0.68 14.65
C ASN A 60 4.38 -2.01 15.39
N LEU A 61 3.37 -2.49 16.13
CA LEU A 61 3.35 -3.72 16.94
C LEU A 61 4.35 -3.74 18.10
N ASP A 62 4.64 -2.58 18.67
CA ASP A 62 5.53 -2.50 19.82
C ASP A 62 4.80 -2.71 21.17
N ASN A 63 3.49 -2.97 21.14
CA ASN A 63 2.55 -3.07 22.27
C ASN A 63 2.18 -1.74 22.92
N TYR A 64 2.50 -0.62 22.28
CA TYR A 64 2.00 0.70 22.65
C TYR A 64 0.91 1.11 21.68
N THR A 65 -0.14 1.72 22.20
CA THR A 65 -1.22 2.22 21.34
C THR A 65 -0.76 3.49 20.66
N ASP A 66 -0.74 3.52 19.34
CA ASP A 66 -0.35 4.71 18.57
C ASP A 66 -1.51 5.69 18.43
N ILE A 67 -2.70 5.16 18.11
CA ILE A 67 -3.92 5.93 17.93
C ILE A 67 -5.13 5.20 18.50
N VAL A 68 -6.08 5.96 19.05
CA VAL A 68 -7.38 5.45 19.50
C VAL A 68 -8.48 6.07 18.65
N LEU A 69 -9.23 5.22 17.96
CA LEU A 69 -10.45 5.60 17.26
C LEU A 69 -11.62 5.51 18.24
N LYS A 70 -12.46 6.53 18.27
CA LYS A 70 -13.55 6.68 19.24
C LYS A 70 -14.87 6.61 18.50
N ASN A 71 -15.78 5.77 18.97
CA ASN A 71 -17.17 5.74 18.51
C ASN A 71 -18.07 5.71 19.75
N TYR A 72 -18.60 6.86 20.14
CA TYR A 72 -19.33 7.03 21.40
C TYR A 72 -20.74 7.59 21.18
N ILE A 73 -21.57 7.48 22.22
CA ILE A 73 -22.74 8.35 22.37
C ILE A 73 -22.36 9.45 23.35
N PHE A 74 -22.38 10.70 22.89
CA PHE A 74 -22.10 11.87 23.72
C PHE A 74 -23.31 12.80 23.69
N ASN A 75 -23.77 13.26 24.86
CA ASN A 75 -24.98 14.09 25.02
C ASN A 75 -26.19 13.65 24.16
N GLY A 76 -26.39 12.35 23.98
CA GLY A 76 -27.49 11.78 23.20
C GLY A 76 -27.30 11.77 21.67
N GLY A 77 -26.11 12.12 21.17
CA GLY A 77 -25.75 12.03 19.75
C GLY A 77 -24.54 11.12 19.51
N ASN A 78 -24.47 10.52 18.32
CA ASN A 78 -23.35 9.68 17.92
C ASN A 78 -22.12 10.54 17.64
N TYR A 79 -20.98 10.23 18.25
CA TYR A 79 -19.72 10.94 18.11
C TYR A 79 -18.63 10.00 17.62
N GLN A 80 -17.93 10.40 16.57
CA GLN A 80 -16.71 9.73 16.12
C GLN A 80 -15.52 10.71 16.17
N GLY A 81 -14.37 10.21 16.61
CA GLY A 81 -13.14 11.00 16.69
C GLY A 81 -11.91 10.13 16.81
N ALA A 82 -10.75 10.77 16.84
CA ALA A 82 -9.47 10.08 16.97
C ALA A 82 -8.56 10.79 17.98
N THR A 83 -7.62 10.05 18.57
CA THR A 83 -6.60 10.59 19.47
C THR A 83 -5.31 9.81 19.32
N VAL A 84 -4.24 10.50 18.94
CA VAL A 84 -2.87 9.95 18.97
C VAL A 84 -2.40 9.91 20.41
N SER A 85 -1.90 8.77 20.86
CA SER A 85 -1.75 8.48 22.30
C SER A 85 -0.56 9.17 22.95
N PHE A 86 0.49 9.48 22.19
CA PHE A 86 1.76 9.94 22.73
C PHE A 86 2.28 11.19 22.02
N TYR A 87 2.87 12.09 22.80
CA TYR A 87 3.61 13.26 22.30
C TYR A 87 4.95 12.82 21.70
N PRO A 88 5.45 13.43 20.59
CA PRO A 88 4.92 14.60 19.88
C PRO A 88 3.87 14.32 18.79
N GLY A 89 3.23 13.15 18.80
CA GLY A 89 2.24 12.76 17.80
C GLY A 89 1.08 13.75 17.64
N LYS A 90 0.60 13.89 16.41
CA LYS A 90 -0.45 14.84 16.02
C LYS A 90 -1.35 14.27 14.93
N THR A 91 -2.53 14.85 14.77
CA THR A 91 -3.44 14.54 13.67
C THR A 91 -3.32 15.56 12.55
N VAL A 92 -3.57 15.16 11.31
CA VAL A 92 -3.85 16.09 10.22
C VAL A 92 -5.27 16.62 10.41
N GLY A 93 -5.38 17.92 10.64
CA GLY A 93 -6.61 18.51 11.14
C GLY A 93 -6.55 20.02 11.23
N PHE A 94 -7.64 20.61 11.71
CA PHE A 94 -7.80 22.05 11.83
C PHE A 94 -8.62 22.42 13.06
N SER A 95 -8.37 23.62 13.58
CA SER A 95 -9.20 24.21 14.64
C SER A 95 -10.24 25.14 14.03
N THR A 96 -11.41 25.19 14.66
CA THR A 96 -12.41 26.23 14.37
C THR A 96 -12.85 26.90 15.66
N ASN A 97 -13.18 28.18 15.58
CA ASN A 97 -13.84 28.88 16.67
C ASN A 97 -15.33 28.49 16.65
N GLY A 98 -15.81 27.72 17.63
CA GLY A 98 -17.20 27.27 17.66
C GLY A 98 -17.54 26.35 18.84
N PRO A 99 -18.82 25.96 19.00
CA PRO A 99 -19.35 25.23 20.16
C PRO A 99 -18.98 23.73 20.20
N ALA A 100 -18.12 23.26 19.29
CA ALA A 100 -17.68 21.87 19.28
C ALA A 100 -16.96 21.53 20.59
N ILE A 101 -17.24 20.34 21.14
CA ILE A 101 -16.69 19.86 22.42
C ILE A 101 -15.16 19.99 22.48
N SER A 102 -14.49 19.93 21.33
CA SER A 102 -13.05 19.98 21.18
C SER A 102 -12.50 21.21 20.45
N GLY A 103 -13.27 21.92 19.62
CA GLY A 103 -12.74 22.94 18.67
C GLY A 103 -11.83 22.38 17.56
N GLU A 104 -11.26 21.18 17.76
CA GLU A 104 -10.36 20.46 16.87
C GLU A 104 -11.09 19.41 16.03
N TYR A 105 -10.74 19.36 14.74
CA TYR A 105 -11.34 18.49 13.73
C TYR A 105 -10.26 17.72 12.97
N MET A 106 -10.58 16.49 12.59
CA MET A 106 -9.80 15.73 11.61
C MET A 106 -10.13 16.23 10.21
N THR A 107 -9.12 16.31 9.33
CA THR A 107 -9.32 16.56 7.91
C THR A 107 -9.61 15.25 7.18
N ALA A 108 -10.65 15.21 6.36
CA ALA A 108 -10.88 14.14 5.40
C ALA A 108 -9.95 14.34 4.19
N LEU A 109 -8.95 13.48 4.07
CA LEU A 109 -7.93 13.55 3.04
C LEU A 109 -8.35 12.79 1.79
N SER A 110 -7.84 13.23 0.65
CA SER A 110 -7.95 12.53 -0.63
C SER A 110 -6.71 11.66 -0.86
N VAL A 111 -6.88 10.56 -1.60
CA VAL A 111 -5.76 9.76 -2.12
C VAL A 111 -4.78 10.66 -2.88
N GLY A 112 -3.48 10.42 -2.68
CA GLY A 112 -2.42 11.24 -3.26
C GLY A 112 -2.03 12.47 -2.43
N THR A 113 -2.73 12.76 -1.32
CA THR A 113 -2.32 13.85 -0.41
C THR A 113 -1.04 13.44 0.31
N PHE A 114 0.00 14.27 0.24
CA PHE A 114 1.23 14.03 0.98
C PHE A 114 1.07 14.47 2.44
N ILE A 115 1.47 13.62 3.39
CA ILE A 115 1.41 13.86 4.83
C ILE A 115 2.85 13.92 5.36
N ASP A 116 3.20 15.06 5.92
CA ASP A 116 4.49 15.28 6.57
C ASP A 116 4.34 16.20 7.80
N SER A 117 5.46 16.64 8.37
CA SER A 117 5.48 17.55 9.52
C SER A 117 4.74 18.87 9.27
N SER A 118 4.71 19.35 8.02
CA SER A 118 4.02 20.60 7.63
C SER A 118 2.51 20.42 7.49
N SER A 119 2.05 19.18 7.30
CA SER A 119 0.66 18.80 7.13
C SER A 119 -0.08 18.61 8.45
N LEU A 120 0.66 18.42 9.56
CA LEU A 120 0.08 18.17 10.87
C LEU A 120 -0.69 19.38 11.40
N GLY A 121 -1.88 19.10 11.92
CA GLY A 121 -2.74 20.06 12.57
C GLY A 121 -2.21 20.50 13.94
N PRO A 122 -2.98 21.35 14.64
CA PRO A 122 -2.55 21.93 15.91
C PRO A 122 -2.61 20.95 17.09
N SER A 123 -3.36 19.84 16.97
CA SER A 123 -3.70 18.95 18.08
C SER A 123 -3.31 17.49 17.83
N PHE A 124 -3.30 16.70 18.90
CA PHE A 124 -3.15 15.24 18.90
C PHE A 124 -4.48 14.50 18.93
N TYR A 125 -5.60 15.24 18.90
CA TYR A 125 -6.95 14.70 18.80
C TYR A 125 -7.78 15.55 17.85
N GLY A 126 -8.85 14.96 17.32
CA GLY A 126 -9.80 15.67 16.47
C GLY A 126 -11.14 14.98 16.41
N SER A 127 -12.21 15.77 16.28
CA SER A 127 -13.54 15.27 15.93
C SER A 127 -13.56 14.85 14.46
N MET A 128 -14.12 13.68 14.19
CA MET A 128 -14.39 13.20 12.82
C MET A 128 -15.85 13.47 12.44
N ALA A 129 -16.79 13.15 13.33
CA ALA A 129 -18.22 13.31 13.12
C ALA A 129 -19.00 13.52 14.42
N TYR A 130 -20.00 14.40 14.40
CA TYR A 130 -20.94 14.60 15.53
C TYR A 130 -22.24 15.28 15.07
N GLY A 131 -22.65 15.02 13.83
CA GLY A 131 -23.86 15.58 13.22
C GLY A 131 -23.90 17.10 13.32
N ALA A 132 -25.07 17.63 13.70
CA ALA A 132 -25.31 19.07 13.82
C ALA A 132 -24.52 19.75 14.95
N LEU A 133 -24.00 18.99 15.92
CA LEU A 133 -23.24 19.55 17.04
C LEU A 133 -21.80 19.92 16.65
N ASN A 134 -21.24 19.25 15.63
CA ASN A 134 -19.98 19.63 15.01
C ASN A 134 -20.20 19.89 13.51
N PRO A 135 -20.70 21.09 13.13
CA PRO A 135 -21.08 21.39 11.75
C PRO A 135 -19.90 21.42 10.77
N ASN A 136 -18.67 21.58 11.26
CA ASN A 136 -17.46 21.56 10.43
C ASN A 136 -16.87 20.15 10.25
N ALA A 137 -17.50 19.12 10.81
CA ALA A 137 -17.04 17.75 10.73
C ALA A 137 -17.10 17.22 9.29
N GLN A 138 -15.99 16.65 8.82
CA GLN A 138 -15.83 16.19 7.44
C GLN A 138 -16.17 14.71 7.23
N PHE A 139 -16.46 13.95 8.30
CA PHE A 139 -16.75 12.51 8.23
C PHE A 139 -18.18 12.15 8.63
N ASN A 140 -19.13 13.09 8.65
CA ASN A 140 -20.51 12.80 9.11
C ASN A 140 -21.19 11.66 8.32
N ASN A 141 -20.88 11.51 7.04
CA ASN A 141 -21.28 10.35 6.24
C ASN A 141 -20.31 10.20 5.08
N ILE A 142 -19.31 9.32 5.22
CA ILE A 142 -18.26 9.12 4.24
C ILE A 142 -17.91 7.65 4.11
N THR A 143 -17.67 7.23 2.87
CA THR A 143 -17.09 5.93 2.51
C THR A 143 -15.73 6.19 1.89
N ASP A 144 -14.74 5.36 2.23
CA ASP A 144 -13.35 5.50 1.79
C ASP A 144 -12.74 6.87 2.14
N GLY A 145 -13.08 7.39 3.34
CA GLY A 145 -12.48 8.61 3.88
C GLY A 145 -11.12 8.32 4.49
N TYR A 146 -10.14 9.20 4.29
CA TYR A 146 -8.81 9.03 4.86
C TYR A 146 -8.56 10.01 6.00
N ILE A 147 -8.07 9.51 7.13
CA ILE A 147 -7.44 10.32 8.17
C ILE A 147 -5.92 10.26 8.00
N GLY A 148 -5.24 11.37 8.32
CA GLY A 148 -3.79 11.42 8.41
C GLY A 148 -3.35 11.76 9.83
N PHE A 149 -2.23 11.21 10.27
CA PHE A 149 -1.65 11.51 11.57
C PHE A 149 -0.16 11.17 11.59
N ALA A 150 0.51 11.60 12.64
CA ALA A 150 1.85 11.15 12.96
C ALA A 150 1.89 10.65 14.40
N PHE A 151 2.61 9.57 14.64
CA PHE A 151 2.77 8.94 15.95
C PHE A 151 4.25 8.74 16.26
N PRO A 152 4.64 8.84 17.54
CA PRO A 152 6.03 8.69 17.90
C PRO A 152 6.39 7.24 18.24
N ILE A 153 7.57 6.79 17.82
CA ILE A 153 8.18 5.55 18.32
C ILE A 153 9.38 5.96 19.19
N GLY A 154 9.28 5.75 20.50
CA GLY A 154 10.23 6.35 21.43
C GLY A 154 10.00 7.85 21.64
N PRO A 155 11.00 8.60 22.13
CA PRO A 155 10.77 9.95 22.66
C PRO A 155 10.62 11.05 21.59
N THR A 156 11.21 10.87 20.41
CA THR A 156 11.33 11.93 19.40
C THR A 156 11.08 11.48 17.97
N ASP A 157 11.22 10.19 17.67
CA ASP A 157 11.13 9.70 16.31
C ASP A 157 9.66 9.69 15.89
N LEU A 158 9.35 10.39 14.80
CA LEU A 158 7.99 10.67 14.39
C LEU A 158 7.72 10.03 13.03
N TYR A 159 6.67 9.23 12.96
CA TYR A 159 6.31 8.42 11.81
C TYR A 159 4.95 8.88 11.30
N PHE A 160 4.79 8.94 9.98
CA PHE A 160 3.58 9.48 9.35
C PHE A 160 2.72 8.35 8.82
N ALA A 161 1.43 8.46 9.04
CA ALA A 161 0.46 7.42 8.76
C ALA A 161 -0.82 7.96 8.13
N TRP A 162 -1.48 7.09 7.37
CA TRP A 162 -2.84 7.29 6.93
C TRP A 162 -3.70 6.08 7.33
N MET A 163 -4.99 6.30 7.52
CA MET A 163 -5.96 5.24 7.76
C MET A 163 -7.25 5.52 6.99
N ARG A 164 -7.77 4.51 6.30
CA ARG A 164 -9.01 4.57 5.54
C ARG A 164 -10.17 4.07 6.39
N VAL A 165 -11.25 4.84 6.41
CA VAL A 165 -12.42 4.59 7.24
C VAL A 165 -13.73 4.80 6.48
N ASP A 166 -14.75 4.07 6.89
CA ASP A 166 -16.16 4.38 6.60
C ASP A 166 -16.81 4.90 7.89
N VAL A 167 -17.57 5.99 7.79
CA VAL A 167 -18.30 6.59 8.91
C VAL A 167 -19.73 6.90 8.47
N ASP A 168 -20.71 6.38 9.20
CA ASP A 168 -22.10 6.86 9.16
C ASP A 168 -22.47 7.37 10.55
N ASN A 169 -22.42 8.69 10.72
CA ASN A 169 -22.72 9.31 12.01
C ASN A 169 -24.18 9.11 12.42
N ALA A 170 -25.12 9.09 11.47
CA ALA A 170 -26.54 8.90 11.80
C ALA A 170 -26.80 7.48 12.31
N ALA A 171 -26.13 6.49 11.72
CA ALA A 171 -26.18 5.10 12.17
C ALA A 171 -25.26 4.81 13.37
N GLY A 172 -24.30 5.68 13.67
CA GLY A 172 -23.34 5.50 14.76
C GLY A 172 -22.27 4.45 14.46
N THR A 173 -21.91 4.27 13.19
CA THR A 173 -20.95 3.26 12.76
C THR A 173 -19.60 3.88 12.40
N LEU A 174 -18.53 3.12 12.64
CA LEU A 174 -17.17 3.44 12.26
C LEU A 174 -16.46 2.14 11.90
N LEU A 175 -15.96 2.05 10.67
CA LEU A 175 -15.21 0.91 10.17
C LEU A 175 -13.84 1.38 9.72
N ILE A 176 -12.77 0.77 10.21
CA ILE A 176 -11.42 0.91 9.66
C ILE A 176 -11.29 -0.14 8.55
N LYS A 177 -10.77 0.24 7.38
CA LYS A 177 -10.62 -0.69 6.23
C LYS A 177 -9.18 -1.18 6.09
N ASP A 178 -8.27 -0.22 6.07
CA ASP A 178 -6.84 -0.40 5.94
C ASP A 178 -6.11 0.84 6.45
N TRP A 179 -4.80 0.69 6.66
CA TRP A 179 -3.92 1.75 7.09
C TRP A 179 -2.49 1.48 6.65
N ALA A 180 -1.69 2.54 6.59
CA ALA A 180 -0.26 2.41 6.40
C ALA A 180 0.51 3.47 7.16
N TYR A 181 1.80 3.22 7.37
CA TYR A 181 2.74 4.22 7.88
C TYR A 181 4.10 4.11 7.21
N GLU A 182 4.80 5.23 7.10
CA GLU A 182 6.18 5.30 6.63
C GLU A 182 7.12 4.87 7.76
N ASP A 183 7.96 3.84 7.54
CA ASP A 183 8.83 3.27 8.57
C ASP A 183 10.17 4.00 8.76
N GLN A 184 10.40 5.08 8.01
CA GLN A 184 11.50 5.99 8.25
C GLN A 184 11.06 7.21 9.07
N THR A 185 11.76 7.43 10.18
CA THR A 185 11.54 8.60 11.04
C THR A 185 11.67 9.90 10.26
N GLY A 186 10.67 10.78 10.38
CA GLY A 186 10.64 12.10 9.76
C GLY A 186 10.29 12.13 8.27
N VAL A 187 10.14 10.98 7.62
CA VAL A 187 9.79 10.88 6.19
C VAL A 187 8.27 10.86 6.04
N GLY A 188 7.74 11.74 5.19
CA GLY A 188 6.30 11.83 4.95
C GLY A 188 5.76 10.68 4.09
N ILE A 189 4.46 10.44 4.18
CA ILE A 189 3.75 9.39 3.45
C ILE A 189 2.67 9.98 2.53
N THR A 190 2.45 9.38 1.37
CA THR A 190 1.31 9.74 0.51
C THR A 190 0.06 8.95 0.92
N VAL A 191 -1.09 9.61 1.04
CA VAL A 191 -2.36 8.92 1.34
C VAL A 191 -2.69 7.90 0.26
N GLY A 192 -2.95 6.66 0.69
CA GLY A 192 -3.21 5.52 -0.20
C GLY A 192 -1.94 4.87 -0.74
N ASP A 193 -0.75 5.35 -0.36
CA ASP A 193 0.49 4.62 -0.58
C ASP A 193 0.50 3.37 0.28
N MET A 194 0.59 2.22 -0.39
CA MET A 194 0.64 0.89 0.24
C MET A 194 2.07 0.35 0.30
N GLY A 195 3.06 1.17 -0.07
CA GLY A 195 4.44 0.76 -0.30
C GLY A 195 4.61 -0.03 -1.58
N THR A 196 5.85 -0.44 -1.83
CA THR A 196 6.10 -1.54 -2.75
C THR A 196 5.48 -2.80 -2.13
N PRO A 197 4.58 -3.50 -2.85
CA PRO A 197 4.00 -4.73 -2.34
C PRO A 197 5.15 -5.69 -1.99
N LEU A 198 5.25 -6.08 -0.73
CA LEU A 198 6.28 -7.01 -0.31
C LEU A 198 5.81 -8.41 -0.60
N PHE A 199 6.32 -8.93 -1.70
CA PHE A 199 6.17 -10.31 -1.99
C PHE A 199 7.14 -11.12 -1.13
N LEU A 200 6.62 -12.11 -0.40
CA LEU A 200 7.44 -13.09 0.31
C LEU A 200 8.37 -13.86 -0.64
N ALA A 201 8.07 -13.82 -1.93
CA ALA A 201 8.78 -14.46 -3.02
C ALA A 201 9.57 -13.53 -3.94
N ASP A 202 9.69 -12.24 -3.61
CA ASP A 202 10.70 -11.36 -4.20
C ASP A 202 12.06 -11.74 -3.57
N PHE A 203 12.81 -12.59 -4.27
CA PHE A 203 14.03 -13.21 -3.81
C PHE A 203 15.30 -12.49 -4.28
N ASP A 204 15.20 -11.65 -5.31
CA ASP A 204 16.29 -10.79 -5.77
C ASP A 204 16.12 -9.31 -5.37
N ASP A 205 15.09 -9.01 -4.58
CA ASP A 205 14.77 -7.71 -3.97
C ASP A 205 14.54 -6.61 -5.02
N ASP A 206 13.95 -6.95 -6.18
CA ASP A 206 13.71 -6.02 -7.28
C ASP A 206 12.30 -5.40 -7.29
N GLY A 207 11.45 -5.82 -6.36
CA GLY A 207 10.10 -5.31 -6.15
C GLY A 207 9.02 -6.03 -6.96
N ASP A 208 9.36 -7.11 -7.67
CA ASP A 208 8.39 -7.97 -8.35
C ASP A 208 8.52 -9.47 -7.97
N VAL A 209 7.66 -10.33 -8.54
CA VAL A 209 7.75 -11.79 -8.39
C VAL A 209 7.60 -12.40 -9.75
N ASP A 210 8.74 -12.72 -10.34
CA ASP A 210 8.83 -13.18 -11.69
C ASP A 210 9.78 -14.39 -11.85
N GLY A 211 10.31 -14.57 -13.06
CA GLY A 211 11.22 -15.67 -13.38
C GLY A 211 12.62 -15.49 -12.79
N ALA A 212 13.05 -14.25 -12.52
CA ALA A 212 14.32 -13.92 -11.88
C ALA A 212 14.33 -14.39 -10.42
N ASP A 213 13.24 -14.16 -9.68
CA ASP A 213 13.05 -14.70 -8.34
C ASP A 213 13.10 -16.21 -8.33
N PHE A 214 12.41 -16.84 -9.28
CA PHE A 214 12.40 -18.30 -9.37
C PHE A 214 13.81 -18.86 -9.60
N LEU A 215 14.62 -18.15 -10.39
CA LEU A 215 15.99 -18.54 -10.69
C LEU A 215 16.88 -18.41 -9.44
N ASP A 216 16.68 -17.37 -8.64
CA ASP A 216 17.38 -17.19 -7.37
C ASP A 216 16.92 -18.18 -6.29
N LEU A 217 15.62 -18.50 -6.25
CA LEU A 217 15.06 -19.61 -5.49
C LEU A 217 15.76 -20.92 -5.83
N GLN A 218 15.89 -21.25 -7.12
CA GLN A 218 16.55 -22.46 -7.60
C GLN A 218 18.01 -22.54 -7.18
N ARG A 219 18.75 -21.42 -7.30
CA ARG A 219 20.17 -21.34 -6.93
C ARG A 219 20.39 -21.49 -5.42
N GLY A 220 19.46 -20.98 -4.60
CA GLY A 220 19.52 -21.05 -3.14
C GLY A 220 18.80 -22.26 -2.51
N PHE A 221 18.16 -23.12 -3.30
CA PHE A 221 17.31 -24.20 -2.80
C PHE A 221 18.09 -25.26 -2.02
N GLY A 222 17.59 -25.64 -0.84
CA GLY A 222 18.25 -26.58 0.09
C GLY A 222 19.28 -25.92 1.01
N GLY A 223 19.57 -24.64 0.82
CA GLY A 223 20.39 -23.82 1.71
C GLY A 223 19.59 -22.65 2.28
N THR A 224 19.60 -21.53 1.56
CA THR A 224 18.89 -20.30 1.90
C THR A 224 17.38 -20.48 1.78
N TYR A 225 16.93 -21.21 0.76
CA TYR A 225 15.52 -21.40 0.44
C TYR A 225 15.09 -22.86 0.58
N ASN A 226 13.80 -23.08 0.76
CA ASN A 226 13.21 -24.42 0.93
C ASN A 226 11.83 -24.52 0.28
N SER A 227 11.16 -25.66 0.46
CA SER A 227 9.85 -25.94 -0.14
C SER A 227 8.75 -24.93 0.23
N THR A 228 8.83 -24.27 1.39
CA THR A 228 7.88 -23.20 1.74
C THR A 228 8.06 -21.98 0.84
N ASN A 229 9.30 -21.59 0.54
CA ASN A 229 9.59 -20.47 -0.37
C ASN A 229 9.06 -20.72 -1.79
N LEU A 230 9.07 -21.98 -2.24
CA LEU A 230 8.46 -22.35 -3.52
C LEU A 230 6.93 -22.14 -3.51
N VAL A 231 6.26 -22.42 -2.37
CA VAL A 231 4.82 -22.18 -2.23
C VAL A 231 4.53 -20.68 -2.22
N ASP A 232 5.37 -19.90 -1.55
CA ASP A 232 5.27 -18.43 -1.54
C ASP A 232 5.38 -17.90 -2.99
N TRP A 233 6.40 -18.33 -3.75
CA TRP A 233 6.55 -17.95 -5.16
C TRP A 233 5.37 -18.38 -6.04
N GLN A 234 4.87 -19.59 -5.88
CA GLN A 234 3.69 -20.06 -6.63
C GLN A 234 2.43 -19.25 -6.32
N THR A 235 2.34 -18.68 -5.11
CA THR A 235 1.19 -17.87 -4.68
C THR A 235 1.29 -16.44 -5.19
N GLU A 236 2.51 -15.92 -5.29
CA GLU A 236 2.76 -14.49 -5.56
C GLU A 236 3.24 -14.20 -6.99
N TYR A 237 3.61 -15.22 -7.77
CA TYR A 237 4.08 -15.06 -9.14
C TYR A 237 3.08 -14.26 -10.01
N GLY A 238 3.55 -13.13 -10.55
CA GLY A 238 2.74 -12.23 -11.36
C GLY A 238 1.75 -11.36 -10.59
N MET A 239 1.87 -11.26 -9.25
CA MET A 239 1.07 -10.33 -8.43
C MET A 239 1.63 -8.90 -8.37
N SER A 240 2.79 -8.66 -8.97
CA SER A 240 3.46 -7.36 -9.03
C SER A 240 2.63 -6.31 -9.75
N SER A 241 2.74 -5.08 -9.24
CA SER A 241 1.99 -3.91 -9.68
C SER A 241 1.94 -3.84 -11.20
N ILE A 242 0.71 -3.79 -11.73
CA ILE A 242 0.30 -3.62 -13.13
C ILE A 242 1.52 -3.24 -13.97
N PRO A 243 2.04 -4.12 -14.85
CA PRO A 243 3.16 -3.76 -15.67
C PRO A 243 2.78 -2.45 -16.36
N MET A 244 3.63 -1.43 -16.24
CA MET A 244 3.60 -0.37 -17.24
C MET A 244 3.74 -1.14 -18.55
N LEU A 245 2.64 -1.25 -19.29
CA LEU A 245 2.64 -1.73 -20.66
C LEU A 245 3.47 -0.71 -21.41
N ASN A 246 4.79 -0.81 -21.31
CA ASN A 246 5.70 -0.32 -22.32
C ASN A 246 5.17 -1.00 -23.56
N SER A 247 4.43 -0.22 -24.37
CA SER A 247 3.84 -0.67 -25.61
C SER A 247 4.95 -1.43 -26.32
N VAL A 248 4.83 -2.74 -26.36
CA VAL A 248 5.79 -3.59 -27.04
C VAL A 248 5.83 -3.01 -28.46
N PRO A 249 6.97 -2.48 -28.93
CA PRO A 249 7.05 -1.96 -30.29
C PRO A 249 6.54 -3.07 -31.19
N GLU A 250 5.44 -2.84 -31.89
CA GLU A 250 4.77 -3.89 -32.66
C GLU A 250 5.85 -4.61 -33.46
N PRO A 251 5.94 -5.96 -33.35
CA PRO A 251 7.00 -6.68 -34.03
C PRO A 251 6.94 -6.29 -35.50
N GLY A 252 8.09 -5.99 -36.10
CA GLY A 252 8.22 -5.58 -37.50
C GLY A 252 7.74 -6.63 -38.52
N THR A 253 6.92 -7.60 -38.12
CA THR A 253 6.23 -8.60 -38.94
C THR A 253 5.38 -7.95 -40.03
N LEU A 254 4.70 -6.83 -39.76
CA LEU A 254 4.01 -6.07 -40.81
C LEU A 254 4.99 -5.44 -41.81
N GLY A 255 6.13 -4.92 -41.32
CA GLY A 255 7.19 -4.38 -42.17
C GLY A 255 7.86 -5.45 -43.03
N LEU A 256 8.17 -6.61 -42.45
CA LEU A 256 8.75 -7.76 -43.15
C LEU A 256 7.76 -8.37 -44.15
N LEU A 257 6.47 -8.42 -43.84
CA LEU A 257 5.43 -8.87 -44.76
C LEU A 257 5.31 -7.92 -45.96
N ALA A 258 5.31 -6.60 -45.71
CA ALA A 258 5.27 -5.60 -46.77
C ALA A 258 6.53 -5.67 -47.66
N ALA A 259 7.72 -5.80 -47.05
CA ALA A 259 8.97 -5.96 -47.79
C ALA A 259 9.00 -7.25 -48.62
N GLY A 260 8.50 -8.37 -48.06
CA GLY A 260 8.37 -9.65 -48.76
C GLY A 260 7.39 -9.59 -49.94
N ALA A 261 6.24 -8.94 -49.78
CA ALA A 261 5.24 -8.77 -50.83
C ALA A 261 5.78 -7.90 -51.99
N CYS A 262 6.51 -6.84 -51.69
CA CYS A 262 7.18 -6.00 -52.69
C CYS A 262 8.25 -6.79 -53.46
N GLY A 263 9.09 -7.57 -52.77
CA GLY A 263 10.12 -8.41 -53.39
C GLY A 263 9.52 -9.46 -54.33
N LEU A 264 8.45 -10.14 -53.92
CA LEU A 264 7.73 -11.11 -54.74
C LEU A 264 7.08 -10.46 -55.99
N SER A 265 6.55 -9.25 -55.85
CA SER A 265 5.94 -8.51 -56.96
C SER A 265 6.96 -8.10 -58.02
N PHE A 266 8.14 -7.62 -57.61
CA PHE A 266 9.25 -7.31 -58.52
C PHE A 266 9.77 -8.55 -59.25
N TRP A 267 9.92 -9.66 -58.54
CA TRP A 267 10.39 -10.91 -59.12
C TRP A 267 9.42 -11.47 -60.18
N ARG A 268 8.11 -11.35 -59.94
CA ARG A 268 7.08 -11.77 -60.91
C ARG A 268 7.11 -10.95 -62.20
N LYS A 269 7.28 -9.62 -62.11
CA LYS A 269 7.38 -8.76 -63.32
C LYS A 269 8.57 -9.12 -64.19
N ARG A 270 9.75 -9.34 -63.59
CA ARG A 270 10.97 -9.68 -64.34
C ARG A 270 10.86 -10.99 -65.11
N ARG A 271 10.09 -11.97 -64.62
CA ARG A 271 9.85 -13.24 -65.33
C ARG A 271 8.92 -13.08 -66.53
N ALA A 272 7.91 -12.21 -66.45
CA ALA A 272 7.04 -11.92 -67.59
C ALA A 272 7.85 -11.28 -68.74
N ASP A 273 8.65 -10.26 -68.43
CA ASP A 273 9.48 -9.57 -69.43
C ASP A 273 10.50 -10.50 -70.11
N GLN A 274 10.99 -11.53 -69.42
CA GLN A 274 11.93 -12.51 -69.98
C GLN A 274 11.25 -13.49 -70.92
N ASN A 275 10.00 -13.87 -70.65
CA ASN A 275 9.23 -14.75 -71.54
C ASN A 275 8.82 -14.02 -72.82
N ASP A 276 8.47 -12.73 -72.74
CA ASP A 276 8.08 -11.95 -73.92
C ASP A 276 9.27 -11.76 -74.88
N ARG A 277 10.48 -11.51 -74.36
CA ARG A 277 11.70 -11.40 -75.19
C ARG A 277 12.12 -12.74 -75.82
N ALA A 278 11.89 -13.85 -75.13
CA ALA A 278 12.17 -15.18 -75.67
C ALA A 278 11.25 -15.55 -76.86
N HIS A 279 10.09 -14.91 -76.98
CA HIS A 279 9.19 -15.07 -78.12
C HIS A 279 9.50 -14.10 -79.29
N GLU A 280 10.16 -12.97 -79.04
CA GLU A 280 10.54 -12.00 -80.07
C GLU A 280 11.75 -12.46 -80.91
N ASP A 281 12.66 -13.26 -80.33
CA ASP A 281 13.83 -13.84 -81.03
C ASP A 281 13.51 -15.07 -81.92
N GLN A 282 12.23 -15.46 -82.04
CA GLN A 282 11.78 -16.60 -82.86
C GLN A 282 11.00 -16.21 -84.14
N ALA A 283 10.98 -14.93 -84.51
CA ALA A 283 10.39 -14.41 -85.76
C ALA A 283 11.48 -13.89 -86.70
#